data_AF-A0A844INS2-F1
#
_entry.id   AF-A0A844INS2-F1
#
_cell.length_a   1.000
_cell.length_b   1.000
_cell.length_c   1.000
_cell.angle_alpha   90.00
_cell.angle_beta   90.00
_cell.angle_gamma   90.00
#
_symmetry.space_group_name_H-M   'P 1'
#
loop_
_entity.id
_entity.type
_entity.pdbx_description
1 polymer ?
#
loop_
_entity_poly.entity_id
_entity_poly.type
_entity_poly.pdbx_seq_one_letter_code
_entity_poly.pdbx_strand_id
1 'polypeptide(L)' 'MYRKAQEQETAPEKFQLPCEEKLALDNPWVIMTKMIPWSEFESEYAVIVKKEELELVVYH' A
#
# COMPACT_ATOMS: atom_id res chain seq x y z
N MET A 1 -19.25 -12.60 16.77
CA MET A 1 -18.47 -13.81 16.41
C MET A 1 -17.72 -13.53 15.12
N TYR A 2 -16.47 -13.05 15.18
CA TYR A 2 -15.66 -12.95 13.97
C TYR A 2 -15.39 -14.36 13.47
N ARG A 3 -15.88 -14.69 12.28
CA ARG A 3 -15.40 -15.88 11.57
C ARG A 3 -13.95 -15.59 11.24
N LYS A 4 -13.02 -16.40 11.76
CA LYS A 4 -11.71 -16.52 11.14
C LYS A 4 -11.97 -17.08 9.75
N ALA A 5 -12.04 -16.19 8.76
CA ALA A 5 -11.91 -16.63 7.38
C ALA A 5 -10.59 -17.40 7.34
N GLN A 6 -10.60 -18.63 6.82
CA GLN A 6 -9.37 -19.36 6.55
C GLN A 6 -8.45 -18.38 5.84
N GLU A 7 -7.25 -18.17 6.39
CA GLU A 7 -6.20 -17.42 5.75
C GLU A 7 -6.00 -18.04 4.38
N GLN A 8 -6.61 -17.43 3.35
CA GLN A 8 -6.12 -17.63 2.01
C GLN A 8 -4.77 -16.93 2.04
N GLU A 9 -3.73 -17.72 2.27
CA GLU A 9 -2.33 -17.41 2.03
C GLU A 9 -2.18 -17.12 0.52
N THR A 10 -2.79 -16.03 0.07
CA THR A 10 -2.47 -15.44 -1.20
C THR A 10 -1.08 -14.88 -1.00
N ALA A 11 -0.11 -15.46 -1.71
CA ALA A 11 1.21 -14.87 -1.81
C ALA A 11 1.03 -13.37 -2.07
N PRO A 12 1.82 -12.48 -1.45
CA PRO A 12 1.68 -11.03 -1.60
C PRO A 12 1.58 -10.60 -3.06
N GLU A 13 2.30 -11.30 -3.94
CA GLU A 13 2.31 -11.15 -5.40
C GLU A 13 0.95 -11.38 -6.09
N LYS A 14 0.07 -12.16 -5.47
CA LYS A 14 -1.28 -12.52 -5.94
C LYS A 14 -2.38 -11.76 -5.21
N PHE A 15 -2.01 -10.87 -4.28
CA PHE A 15 -2.97 -10.02 -3.61
C PHE A 15 -3.59 -9.06 -4.64
N GLN A 16 -4.89 -9.20 -4.85
CA GLN A 16 -5.68 -8.28 -5.65
C GLN A 16 -6.61 -7.56 -4.69
N LEU A 17 -6.56 -6.22 -4.70
CA LEU A 17 -7.52 -5.43 -3.95
C LEU A 17 -8.92 -5.78 -4.48
N PRO A 18 -9.84 -6.27 -3.63
CA PRO A 18 -11.19 -6.66 -4.07
C PRO A 18 -11.98 -5.50 -4.67
N CYS A 19 -11.54 -4.26 -4.39
CA CYS A 19 -12.16 -3.03 -4.84
C CYS A 19 -11.16 -2.24 -5.69
N GLU A 20 -11.40 -2.17 -7.00
CA GLU A 20 -10.84 -1.13 -7.88
C GLU A 20 -11.56 0.22 -7.69
N GLU A 21 -12.66 0.25 -6.95
CA GLU A 21 -13.40 1.48 -6.66
C GLU A 21 -12.65 2.36 -5.66
N LYS A 22 -12.44 3.62 -6.05
CA LYS A 22 -11.91 4.67 -5.18
C LYS A 22 -12.77 4.74 -3.93
N LEU A 23 -12.12 4.80 -2.76
CA LEU A 23 -12.81 5.05 -1.50
C LEU A 23 -13.63 6.34 -1.60
N ALA A 24 -14.82 6.33 -1.00
CA ALA A 24 -15.69 7.50 -0.94
C ALA A 24 -14.96 8.69 -0.27
N LEU A 25 -15.25 9.92 -0.70
CA LEU A 25 -14.54 11.13 -0.24
C LEU A 25 -14.72 11.42 1.26
N ASP A 26 -15.81 10.92 1.85
CA ASP A 26 -16.17 10.99 3.26
C ASP A 26 -15.61 9.81 4.08
N ASN A 27 -14.89 8.87 3.45
CA ASN A 27 -14.23 7.80 4.15
C ASN A 27 -13.16 8.37 5.11
N PRO A 28 -13.12 7.94 6.39
CA PRO A 28 -12.16 8.44 7.36
C PRO A 28 -10.70 8.35 6.91
N TRP A 29 -10.32 7.29 6.19
CA TRP A 29 -8.98 7.13 5.65
C TRP A 29 -8.66 8.19 4.60
N VAL A 30 -9.60 8.47 3.69
CA VAL A 30 -9.45 9.52 2.66
C VAL A 30 -9.35 10.90 3.32
N ILE A 31 -10.12 11.15 4.37
CA ILE A 31 -10.06 12.39 5.15
C ILE A 31 -8.70 12.52 5.86
N MET A 32 -8.23 11.47 6.53
CA MET A 32 -6.93 11.47 7.21
C MET A 32 -5.78 11.68 6.25
N THR A 33 -5.85 11.11 5.04
CA THR A 33 -4.82 11.27 4.00
C THR A 33 -4.59 12.74 3.65
N LYS A 34 -5.63 13.57 3.70
CA LYS A 34 -5.54 15.03 3.43
C LYS A 34 -4.84 15.81 4.54
N MET A 35 -4.74 15.25 5.74
CA MET A 35 -4.07 15.88 6.88
C MET A 35 -2.57 15.56 6.92
N ILE A 36 -2.14 14.51 6.20
CA ILE A 36 -0.74 14.11 6.16
C ILE A 36 0.00 15.02 5.17
N PRO A 37 1.11 15.69 5.57
CA PRO A 37 1.88 16.55 4.68
C PRO A 37 2.78 15.70 3.78
N TRP A 38 2.18 15.04 2.79
CA TRP A 38 2.87 14.10 1.89
C TRP A 38 4.10 14.69 1.22
N SER A 39 4.11 16.00 0.91
CA SER A 39 5.25 16.69 0.33
C SER A 39 6.53 16.62 1.16
N GLU A 40 6.41 16.46 2.48
CA GLU A 40 7.56 16.35 3.38
C GLU A 40 8.15 14.92 3.34
N PHE A 41 7.29 13.91 3.25
CA PHE A 41 7.69 12.51 3.39
C PHE A 41 7.89 11.77 2.06
N GLU A 42 7.26 12.22 0.97
CA GLU A 42 7.26 11.54 -0.33
C GLU A 42 8.68 11.34 -0.87
N SER A 43 9.57 12.30 -0.62
CA SER A 43 10.98 12.21 -1.03
C SER A 43 11.72 11.04 -0.37
N GLU A 44 11.46 10.78 0.91
CA GLU A 44 12.11 9.71 1.67
C GLU A 44 11.59 8.34 1.21
N TYR A 45 10.28 8.22 1.02
CA TYR A 45 9.66 7.01 0.48
C TYR A 45 10.12 6.71 -0.94
N ALA A 46 10.24 7.72 -1.80
CA ALA A 46 10.74 7.54 -3.16
C ALA A 46 12.18 6.98 -3.20
N VAL A 47 13.00 7.31 -2.20
CA VAL A 47 14.37 6.75 -2.08
C VAL A 47 14.32 5.28 -1.67
N ILE A 48 13.43 4.90 -0.74
CA ILE A 48 13.27 3.51 -0.30
C ILE A 48 12.79 2.62 -1.45
N VAL A 49 11.77 3.07 -2.19
CA VAL A 49 11.24 2.33 -3.36
C VAL A 49 12.32 2.14 -4.44
N LYS A 50 13.06 3.21 -4.77
CA LYS A 50 14.17 3.12 -5.73
C LYS A 50 15.29 2.21 -5.25
N LYS A 51 15.56 2.19 -3.95
CA LYS A 51 16.59 1.33 -3.36
C LYS A 51 16.19 -0.15 -3.44
N GLU A 52 14.92 -0.47 -3.17
CA GLU A 52 14.37 -1.83 -3.35
C GLU A 52 14.43 -2.28 -4.82
N GLU A 53 14.10 -1.40 -5.76
CA GLU A 53 14.23 -1.69 -7.20
C GLU A 53 15.69 -1.95 -7.61
N LEU A 54 16.65 -1.18 -7.09
CA LEU A 54 18.08 -1.36 -7.38
C LEU A 54 18.66 -2.62 -6.74
N GLU A 55 18.23 -3.00 -5.53
CA GLU A 55 18.62 -4.28 -4.93
C GLU A 55 18.11 -5.44 -5.78
N LEU A 56 16.86 -5.40 -6.26
CA LEU A 56 16.32 -6.43 -7.16
C LEU A 56 17.08 -6.54 -8.51
N VAL A 57 17.53 -5.42 -9.08
CA VAL A 57 18.28 -5.41 -10.35
C VAL A 57 19.73 -5.93 -10.19
N VAL A 58 20.33 -5.81 -9.00
CA VAL A 58 21.71 -6.27 -8.74
C VAL A 58 21.78 -7.79 -8.48
N TYR A 59 20.65 -8.43 -8.16
CA TYR A 59 20.56 -9.88 -7.94
C TYR A 59 20.05 -10.69 -9.17
N HIS A 60 20.08 -10.12 -10.38
CA HIS A 60 19.77 -10.79 -11.65
C HIS A 60 20.94 -10.67 -12.64
#